data_AF-A0A8J5S4J8-F1
#
_entry.id   AF-A0A8J5S4J8-F1
#
_cell.length_a   1.000
_cell.length_b   1.000
_cell.length_c   1.000
_cell.angle_alpha   90.00
_cell.angle_beta   90.00
_cell.angle_gamma   90.00
#
_symmetry.space_group_name_H-M   'P 1'
#
loop_
_entity.id
_entity.type
_entity.pdbx_description
1 polymer ?
#
loop_
_entity_poly.entity_id
_entity_poly.type
_entity_poly.pdbx_seq_one_letter_code
_entity_poly.pdbx_strand_id
1 'polypeptide(L)'
;MEINPENAIMDELRKRADADKNDKSVKDLVMLLFETALLTSGFSLEDPNTFGTRIHRMLKLGLSIDEDESAEPDADMPPLEDDAGESKMEEVD
;
A
#
# COMPACT_ATOMS: atom_id res chain seq x y z
N MET A 1 6.40 -6.48 9.06
CA MET A 1 7.27 -5.80 8.08
C MET A 1 8.47 -5.24 8.83
N GLU A 2 9.68 -5.70 8.50
CA GLU A 2 10.92 -5.17 9.06
C GLU A 2 11.44 -4.05 8.14
N ILE A 3 11.95 -2.96 8.73
CA ILE A 3 12.42 -1.77 7.99
C ILE A 3 13.94 -1.73 8.01
N ASN A 4 14.58 -1.58 6.86
CA ASN A 4 16.01 -1.31 6.77
C ASN A 4 16.27 0.21 6.80
N PRO A 5 16.85 0.77 7.88
CA PRO A 5 17.08 2.21 8.01
C PRO A 5 18.18 2.73 7.07
N GLU A 6 19.05 1.87 6.52
CA GLU A 6 20.09 2.27 5.57
C GLU A 6 19.59 2.31 4.11
N ASN A 7 18.32 1.93 3.87
CA ASN A 7 17.73 1.97 2.54
C ASN A 7 17.33 3.41 2.17
N ALA A 8 17.85 3.90 1.04
CA ALA A 8 17.58 5.25 0.55
C ALA A 8 16.07 5.54 0.34
N ILE A 9 15.27 4.53 -0.01
CA ILE A 9 13.81 4.67 -0.14
C ILE A 9 13.18 4.97 1.22
N MET A 10 13.61 4.29 2.28
CA MET A 10 13.11 4.53 3.65
C MET A 10 13.48 5.91 4.16
N ASP A 11 14.70 6.37 3.89
CA ASP A 11 15.14 7.71 4.24
C ASP A 11 14.33 8.80 3.52
N GLU A 12 14.01 8.61 2.25
CA GLU A 12 13.19 9.55 1.47
C GLU A 12 11.74 9.54 1.94
N LEU A 13 11.15 8.37 2.17
CA LEU A 13 9.80 8.22 2.74
C LEU A 13 9.68 8.95 4.09
N ARG A 14 10.69 8.81 4.97
CA ARG A 14 10.73 9.51 6.26
C ARG A 14 10.68 11.02 6.07
N LYS A 15 11.56 11.57 5.22
CA LYS A 15 11.62 13.02 4.97
C LYS A 15 10.30 13.57 4.45
N ARG A 16 9.63 12.85 3.54
CA ARG A 16 8.34 13.27 2.99
C ARG A 16 7.22 13.20 4.02
N ALA A 17 7.17 12.13 4.81
CA ALA A 17 6.21 12.00 5.90
C ALA A 17 6.39 13.08 6.99
N ASP A 18 7.64 13.47 7.29
CA ASP A 18 7.94 14.55 8.22
C ASP A 18 7.51 15.92 7.69
N ALA A 19 7.59 16.12 6.36
CA ALA A 19 7.14 17.35 5.70
C ALA A 19 5.60 17.46 5.64
N ASP A 20 4.92 16.36 5.29
CA ASP A 20 3.46 16.27 5.31
C ASP A 20 2.98 14.86 5.66
N LYS A 21 2.40 14.73 6.87
CA LYS A 21 1.84 13.46 7.38
C LYS A 21 0.57 13.04 6.66
N ASN A 22 -0.07 13.95 5.92
CA ASN A 22 -1.31 13.70 5.21
C ASN A 22 -1.12 13.52 3.70
N ASP A 23 0.12 13.49 3.22
CA ASP A 23 0.42 13.24 1.81
C ASP A 23 -0.11 11.86 1.38
N LYS A 24 -1.16 11.86 0.54
CA LYS A 24 -1.81 10.65 0.02
C LYS A 24 -0.82 9.80 -0.78
N SER A 25 0.12 10.43 -1.51
CA SER A 25 1.13 9.71 -2.29
C SER A 25 2.13 8.95 -1.42
N VAL A 26 2.51 9.52 -0.27
CA VAL A 26 3.40 8.86 0.70
C VAL A 26 2.70 7.69 1.35
N LYS A 27 1.42 7.85 1.75
CA LYS A 27 0.61 6.75 2.31
C LYS A 27 0.47 5.59 1.33
N ASP A 28 0.16 5.90 0.06
CA ASP A 28 0.09 4.88 -0.99
C ASP A 28 1.44 4.18 -1.19
N LEU A 29 2.56 4.92 -1.20
CA LEU A 29 3.88 4.32 -1.40
C LEU A 29 4.28 3.39 -0.24
N VAL A 30 3.91 3.73 1.00
CA VAL A 30 4.12 2.87 2.18
C VAL A 30 3.26 1.60 2.10
N MET A 31 1.99 1.72 1.72
CA MET A 31 1.12 0.55 1.55
C MET A 31 1.63 -0.38 0.45
N LEU A 32 2.07 0.17 -0.68
CA LEU A 32 2.64 -0.60 -1.78
C LEU A 32 3.90 -1.37 -1.33
N LEU A 33 4.75 -0.72 -0.53
CA LEU A 33 5.96 -1.34 0.03
C LEU A 33 5.61 -2.50 0.97
N PHE A 34 4.58 -2.33 1.81
CA PHE A 34 4.07 -3.38 2.68
C PHE A 34 3.54 -4.59 1.90
N GLU A 35 2.67 -4.38 0.92
CA GLU A 35 2.09 -5.45 0.10
C GLU A 35 3.14 -6.19 -0.72
N THR A 36 4.12 -5.45 -1.25
CA THR A 36 5.28 -6.04 -1.96
C THR A 36 6.11 -6.91 -1.02
N ALA A 37 6.36 -6.45 0.21
CA ALA A 37 7.06 -7.24 1.22
C ALA A 37 6.26 -8.49 1.61
N LEU A 38 4.93 -8.40 1.66
CA LEU A 38 4.03 -9.51 1.96
C LEU A 38 4.13 -10.59 0.87
N LEU A 39 4.01 -10.20 -0.40
CA LEU A 39 4.13 -11.08 -1.56
C LEU A 39 5.50 -11.77 -1.64
N THR A 40 6.58 -11.00 -1.50
CA THR A 40 7.95 -11.53 -1.57
C THR A 40 8.31 -12.42 -0.38
N SER A 41 7.63 -12.24 0.75
CA SER A 41 7.74 -13.12 1.93
C SER A 41 6.87 -14.37 1.83
N GLY A 42 6.12 -14.56 0.74
CA GLY A 42 5.31 -15.75 0.47
C GLY A 42 3.90 -15.71 1.06
N PHE A 43 3.44 -14.55 1.55
CA PHE A 43 2.07 -14.37 2.02
C PHE A 43 1.14 -13.96 0.86
N SER A 44 -0.15 -14.28 1.02
CA SER A 44 -1.21 -13.83 0.11
C SER A 44 -1.68 -12.44 0.48
N LEU A 45 -2.06 -11.64 -0.51
CA LEU A 45 -2.71 -10.35 -0.27
C LEU A 45 -4.16 -10.55 0.18
N GLU A 46 -4.61 -9.71 1.10
CA GLU A 46 -6.01 -9.68 1.57
C GLU A 46 -6.95 -9.22 0.45
N ASP A 47 -6.60 -8.12 -0.25
CA ASP A 47 -7.32 -7.64 -1.42
C ASP A 47 -6.37 -7.33 -2.60
N PRO A 48 -6.20 -8.29 -3.54
CA PRO A 48 -5.41 -8.09 -4.74
C PRO A 48 -5.90 -6.98 -5.67
N ASN A 49 -7.20 -6.63 -5.65
CA ASN A 49 -7.74 -5.58 -6.51
C ASN A 49 -7.26 -4.21 -6.04
N THR A 50 -7.32 -3.95 -4.73
CA THR A 50 -6.81 -2.71 -4.13
C THR A 50 -5.32 -2.50 -4.41
N PHE A 51 -4.51 -3.57 -4.30
CA PHE A 51 -3.10 -3.52 -4.70
C PHE A 51 -2.91 -3.16 -6.18
N GLY A 52 -3.69 -3.77 -7.08
CA GLY A 52 -3.67 -3.47 -8.51
C GLY A 52 -4.04 -2.02 -8.83
N THR A 53 -5.10 -1.51 -8.20
CA THR A 53 -5.53 -0.10 -8.31
C THR A 53 -4.41 0.85 -7.86
N ARG A 54 -3.72 0.53 -6.76
CA ARG A 54 -2.59 1.32 -6.26
C ARG A 54 -1.40 1.33 -7.23
N ILE A 55 -1.07 0.18 -7.83
CA ILE A 55 -0.04 0.11 -8.88
C ILE A 55 -0.40 0.98 -10.08
N HIS A 56 -1.66 0.92 -10.55
CA HIS A 56 -2.13 1.74 -11.66
C HIS A 56 -2.05 3.24 -11.35
N ARG A 57 -2.42 3.66 -10.13
CA ARG A 57 -2.27 5.04 -9.66
C ARG A 57 -0.82 5.49 -9.70
N MET A 58 0.11 4.66 -9.22
CA MET A 58 1.55 4.96 -9.23
C MET A 58 2.13 5.04 -10.66
N LEU A 59 1.68 4.18 -11.57
CA LEU A 59 2.04 4.24 -12.99
C LEU A 59 1.56 5.54 -13.64
N LYS A 60 0.30 5.94 -13.39
CA LYS A 60 -0.25 7.21 -13.90
C LYS A 60 0.56 8.40 -13.37
N LEU A 61 0.86 8.44 -12.07
CA LEU A 61 1.72 9.48 -11.48
C LEU A 61 3.12 9.51 -12.08
N GLY A 62 3.77 8.35 -12.26
CA GLY A 62 5.10 8.24 -12.84
C GLY A 62 5.18 8.65 -14.32
N LEU A 63 4.06 8.56 -15.03
CA LEU A 63 3.92 8.99 -16.43
C LEU A 63 3.32 10.40 -16.57
N SER A 64 3.02 11.08 -15.45
CA SER A 64 2.33 12.38 -15.43
C SER A 64 1.01 12.38 -16.19
N ILE A 65 0.23 11.29 -16.08
CA ILE A 65 -1.11 11.17 -16.66
C ILE A 65 -2.10 11.63 -15.60
N ASP A 66 -2.85 12.70 -15.90
CA ASP A 66 -3.86 13.25 -14.99
C ASP A 66 -4.96 12.24 -14.67
N GLU A 67 -5.42 12.23 -13.41
CA GLU A 67 -6.48 11.32 -12.91
C GLU A 67 -7.87 11.61 -13.52
N ASP A 68 -8.03 12.71 -14.26
CA ASP A 68 -9.32 13.23 -14.76
C ASP A 68 -9.97 12.43 -15.89
N GLU A 69 -9.26 11.55 -16.61
CA GLU A 69 -9.87 10.78 -17.72
C GLU A 69 -10.51 9.44 -17.29
N SER A 70 -10.35 9.01 -16.04
CA SER A 70 -10.97 7.76 -15.55
C SER A 70 -11.06 7.76 -14.04
N ALA A 71 -11.99 8.55 -13.51
CA ALA A 71 -12.47 8.38 -12.14
C ALA A 71 -13.22 7.04 -12.03
N GLU A 72 -12.48 5.95 -11.88
CA GLU A 72 -12.98 4.87 -11.02
C GLU A 72 -13.07 5.48 -9.62
N PRO A 73 -14.24 5.41 -8.95
CA PRO A 73 -14.42 6.02 -7.65
C PRO A 73 -13.32 5.55 -6.70
N ASP A 74 -12.91 6.45 -5.81
CA ASP A 74 -12.01 6.26 -4.67
C ASP A 74 -12.56 5.14 -3.77
N ALA A 75 -12.54 3.90 -4.27
CA ALA A 75 -13.08 2.72 -3.64
C ALA A 75 -12.10 2.34 -2.55
N ASP A 76 -12.52 2.67 -1.33
CA ASP A 76 -12.04 2.11 -0.08
C ASP A 76 -10.51 2.09 0.03
N MET A 77 -9.96 3.19 0.57
CA MET A 77 -9.00 2.94 1.64
C MET A 77 -9.71 2.02 2.64
N PRO A 78 -9.27 0.76 2.83
CA PRO A 78 -9.86 -0.06 3.87
C PRO A 78 -9.67 0.70 5.19
N PRO A 79 -10.71 0.79 6.04
CA PRO A 79 -10.52 1.33 7.37
C PRO A 79 -9.37 0.56 8.02
N LEU A 80 -8.40 1.27 8.59
CA LEU A 80 -7.40 0.66 9.45
C LEU A 80 -8.15 0.11 10.67
N GLU A 81 -8.63 -1.13 10.58
CA GLU A 81 -9.16 -1.86 11.72
C GLU A 81 -7.98 -2.27 12.59
N ASP A 82 -7.72 -1.47 13.63
CA ASP A 82 -7.15 -1.96 14.88
C ASP A 82 -8.15 -2.98 15.45
N ASP A 83 -8.05 -4.26 15.10
CA ASP A 83 -8.50 -5.31 16.00
C ASP A 83 -7.73 -6.63 15.86
N ALA A 84 -7.46 -7.19 17.02
CA ALA A 84 -6.72 -8.42 17.25
C ALA A 84 -7.64 -9.64 17.18
N GLY A 85 -7.14 -10.75 16.60
CA GLY A 85 -7.78 -12.08 16.65
C GLY A 85 -8.84 -12.25 15.56
N GLU A 86 -9.03 -13.39 14.90
CA GLU A 86 -8.66 -14.77 15.12
C GLU A 86 -8.48 -15.41 13.73
N SER A 87 -7.28 -15.91 13.40
CA SER A 87 -7.15 -16.88 12.30
C SER A 87 -7.56 -18.25 12.81
N LYS A 88 -8.84 -18.61 12.63
CA LYS A 88 -9.30 -20.00 12.74
C LYS A 88 -9.79 -20.47 11.37
N MET A 89 -8.86 -20.99 10.56
CA MET A 89 -9.19 -21.85 9.42
C MET A 89 -8.69 -23.26 9.73
N GLU A 90 -9.57 -24.05 10.35
CA GLU A 90 -9.50 -25.50 10.36
C GLU A 90 -10.80 -25.99 9.72
N GLU A 91 -10.71 -26.49 8.49
CA GLU A 91 -11.44 -27.67 8.04
C GLU A 91 -10.82 -28.12 6.72
N VAL A 92 -9.96 -29.13 6.82
CA VAL A 92 -9.61 -30.02 5.71
C VAL A 92 -10.28 -31.36 6.03
N ASP A 93 -11.23 -31.75 5.18
CA ASP A 93 -11.76 -33.11 5.09
C ASP A 93 -10.73 -33.99 4.37
#